data_AF-A0A1G4SPS1-F1
#
_entry.id   AF-A0A1G4SPS1-F1
#
_cell.length_a   1.000
_cell.length_b   1.000
_cell.length_c   1.000
_cell.angle_alpha   90.00
_cell.angle_beta   90.00
_cell.angle_gamma   90.00
#
_symmetry.space_group_name_H-M   'P 1'
#
loop_
_entity.id
_entity.type
_entity.pdbx_description
1 polymer ?
#
loop_
_entity_poly.entity_id
_entity_poly.type
_entity_poly.pdbx_seq_one_letter_code
_entity_poly.pdbx_strand_id
1 'polypeptide(L)'
;MSSFAPCAFPAKDRYQKILKDALFQKELKQIRHLEEQRIYCGHDLNHLLDVARITYIQALELLSSEEMAAPAPALNRLKDIIYAAALLHDIGRAREYEEQIPHDEASAKIAGEILTRCGYLSKEIQQITALILSHRGQDETEEGSAEDLPSSQLLSTQKLITLFREADKASRLCFCCRAKDSCKWDEARKNSTVYR
;
A
#
# COMPACT_ATOMS: atom_id res chain seq x y z
N MET A 1 -39.04 -4.68 -18.46
CA MET A 1 -38.59 -3.65 -17.51
C MET A 1 -37.60 -4.29 -16.55
N SER A 2 -36.31 -4.25 -16.88
CA SER A 2 -35.26 -4.84 -16.03
C SER A 2 -34.92 -3.84 -14.94
N SER A 3 -35.32 -4.17 -13.71
CA SER A 3 -35.02 -3.38 -12.51
C SER A 3 -33.55 -3.54 -12.16
N PHE A 4 -32.71 -2.59 -12.58
CA PHE A 4 -31.38 -2.43 -12.01
C PHE A 4 -31.53 -2.04 -10.54
N ALA A 5 -31.20 -2.96 -9.64
CA ALA A 5 -31.03 -2.64 -8.24
C ALA A 5 -29.93 -1.58 -8.10
N PRO A 6 -30.15 -0.48 -7.36
CA PRO A 6 -29.10 0.49 -7.12
C PRO A 6 -28.08 -0.18 -6.18
N CYS A 7 -26.88 -0.49 -6.70
CA CYS A 7 -25.73 -0.85 -5.87
C CYS A 7 -25.28 0.42 -5.13
N ALA A 8 -25.99 0.75 -4.04
CA ALA A 8 -25.74 1.91 -3.21
C ALA A 8 -24.78 1.54 -2.08
N PHE A 9 -23.49 1.46 -2.38
CA PHE A 9 -22.46 1.74 -1.38
C PHE A 9 -21.89 3.13 -1.67
N PRO A 10 -21.93 4.09 -0.72
CA PRO A 10 -21.16 5.30 -0.92
C PRO A 10 -19.69 4.88 -0.86
N ALA A 11 -19.04 4.88 -2.02
CA ALA A 11 -17.63 4.55 -2.26
C ALA A 11 -16.65 5.52 -1.58
N LYS A 12 -17.08 6.21 -0.52
CA LYS A 12 -16.29 7.21 0.15
C LYS A 12 -15.62 6.58 1.37
N ASP A 13 -14.32 6.38 1.23
CA ASP A 13 -13.38 6.21 2.33
C ASP A 13 -13.51 4.89 3.12
N ARG A 14 -13.61 3.72 2.45
CA ARG A 14 -13.58 2.41 3.16
C ARG A 14 -12.27 2.21 3.91
N TYR A 15 -11.17 2.79 3.43
CA TYR A 15 -9.89 2.81 4.15
C TYR A 15 -10.00 3.45 5.55
N GLN A 16 -11.00 4.30 5.83
CA GLN A 16 -11.25 4.83 7.18
C GLN A 16 -11.78 3.77 8.14
N LYS A 17 -12.44 2.73 7.62
CA LYS A 17 -12.87 1.57 8.43
C LYS A 17 -11.66 0.74 8.87
N ILE A 18 -10.61 0.65 8.04
CA ILE A 18 -9.35 -0.03 8.37
C ILE A 18 -8.75 0.59 9.63
N LEU A 19 -8.69 1.93 9.72
CA LEU A 19 -8.17 2.64 10.90
C LEU A 19 -8.94 2.33 12.20
N LYS A 20 -10.21 1.92 12.07
CA LYS A 20 -11.09 1.55 13.19
C LYS A 20 -11.14 0.04 13.44
N ASP A 21 -10.52 -0.78 12.58
CA ASP A 21 -10.53 -2.23 12.72
C ASP A 21 -9.65 -2.66 13.90
N ALA A 22 -10.19 -3.54 14.74
CA ALA A 22 -9.52 -3.96 15.97
C ALA A 22 -8.22 -4.74 15.70
N LEU A 23 -8.16 -5.53 14.62
CA LEU A 23 -6.94 -6.25 14.26
C LEU A 23 -5.87 -5.28 13.77
N PHE A 24 -6.24 -4.33 12.91
CA PHE A 24 -5.33 -3.27 12.47
C PHE A 24 -4.73 -2.52 13.65
N GLN A 25 -5.56 -2.05 14.59
CA GLN A 25 -5.10 -1.32 15.77
C GLN A 25 -4.20 -2.15 16.68
N LYS A 26 -4.52 -3.44 16.84
CA LYS A 26 -3.72 -4.38 17.63
C LYS A 26 -2.33 -4.57 17.02
N GLU A 27 -2.26 -4.91 15.73
CA GLU A 27 -0.98 -5.18 15.04
C GLU A 27 -0.13 -3.90 14.98
N LEU A 28 -0.72 -2.74 14.66
CA LEU A 28 0.00 -1.47 14.65
C LEU A 28 0.53 -1.08 16.04
N LYS A 29 -0.23 -1.35 17.11
CA LYS A 29 0.24 -1.15 18.48
C LYS A 29 1.41 -2.08 18.82
N GLN A 30 1.34 -3.34 18.37
CA GLN A 30 2.42 -4.31 18.59
C GLN A 30 3.70 -3.91 17.86
N ILE A 31 3.59 -3.47 16.60
CA ILE A 31 4.73 -2.94 15.83
C ILE A 31 5.37 -1.77 16.57
N ARG A 32 4.58 -0.77 17.00
CA ARG A 32 5.10 0.37 17.76
C ARG A 32 5.84 -0.03 19.03
N HIS A 33 5.35 -1.06 19.74
CA HIS A 33 6.02 -1.56 20.94
C HIS A 33 7.36 -2.24 20.60
N LEU A 34 7.37 -3.10 19.59
CA LEU A 34 8.58 -3.80 19.14
C LEU A 34 9.62 -2.85 18.53
N GLU A 35 9.20 -1.70 18.00
CA GLU A 35 10.05 -0.69 17.40
C GLU A 35 10.40 0.49 18.31
N GLU A 36 10.05 0.45 19.60
CA GLU A 36 10.21 1.59 20.52
C GLU A 36 11.67 2.08 20.62
N GLN A 37 12.63 1.17 20.52
CA GLN A 37 14.07 1.46 20.57
C GLN A 37 14.74 1.40 19.18
N ARG A 38 13.95 1.35 18.10
CA ARG A 38 14.45 1.21 16.74
C ARG A 38 15.06 2.52 16.25
N ILE A 39 16.35 2.49 15.92
CA ILE A 39 17.08 3.65 15.35
C ILE A 39 16.92 3.78 13.82
N TYR A 40 16.43 2.73 13.16
CA TYR A 40 16.18 2.69 11.72
C TYR A 40 14.75 3.18 11.39
N CYS A 41 14.43 3.35 10.10
CA CYS A 41 13.06 3.64 9.67
C CYS A 41 12.09 2.60 10.27
N GLY A 42 11.12 3.07 11.05
CA GLY A 42 10.04 2.26 11.61
C GLY A 42 8.85 2.17 10.65
N HIS A 43 7.81 1.48 11.11
CA HIS A 43 6.60 1.16 10.36
C HIS A 43 5.36 1.69 11.10
N ASP A 44 5.43 2.97 11.49
CA ASP A 44 4.34 3.67 12.16
C ASP A 44 3.27 4.16 11.17
N LEU A 45 2.22 4.80 11.70
CA LEU A 45 1.14 5.31 10.85
C LEU A 45 1.61 6.41 9.88
N ASN A 46 2.66 7.16 10.22
CA ASN A 46 3.17 8.20 9.34
C ASN A 46 3.80 7.57 8.09
N HIS A 47 4.65 6.55 8.26
CA HIS A 47 5.21 5.78 7.13
C HIS A 47 4.09 5.25 6.22
N LEU A 48 3.10 4.56 6.80
CA LEU A 48 1.99 3.99 6.03
C LEU A 48 1.22 5.06 5.22
N LEU A 49 0.97 6.23 5.82
CA LEU A 49 0.26 7.33 5.16
C LEU A 49 1.11 8.06 4.12
N ASP A 50 2.42 8.16 4.33
CA ASP A 50 3.34 8.77 3.36
C ASP A 50 3.42 7.91 2.10
N VAL A 51 3.49 6.58 2.23
CA VAL A 51 3.35 5.67 1.08
C VAL A 51 2.03 5.90 0.35
N ALA A 52 0.90 5.94 1.07
CA ALA A 52 -0.42 6.17 0.46
C ALA A 52 -0.49 7.47 -0.35
N ARG A 53 0.05 8.55 0.21
CA ARG A 53 0.01 9.89 -0.38
C ARG A 53 0.93 9.98 -1.58
N ILE A 54 2.16 9.49 -1.48
CA ILE A 54 3.13 9.51 -2.57
C ILE A 54 2.60 8.66 -3.74
N THR A 55 2.14 7.43 -3.50
CA THR A 55 1.57 6.58 -4.55
C THR A 55 0.39 7.27 -5.24
N TYR A 56 -0.50 7.92 -4.48
CA TYR A 56 -1.64 8.61 -5.07
C TYR A 56 -1.22 9.83 -5.90
N ILE A 57 -0.25 10.62 -5.44
CA ILE A 57 0.29 11.76 -6.20
C ILE A 57 0.90 11.28 -7.51
N GLN A 58 1.78 10.28 -7.48
CA GLN A 58 2.41 9.75 -8.69
C GLN A 58 1.37 9.16 -9.66
N ALA A 59 0.33 8.50 -9.13
CA ALA A 59 -0.77 8.01 -9.95
C ALA A 59 -1.53 9.15 -10.65
N LEU A 60 -1.76 10.28 -9.96
CA LEU A 60 -2.39 11.46 -10.55
C LEU A 60 -1.51 12.12 -11.62
N GLU A 61 -0.20 12.24 -11.35
CA GLU A 61 0.78 12.77 -12.31
C GLU A 61 0.84 11.92 -13.58
N LEU A 62 0.87 10.59 -13.44
CA LEU A 62 0.85 9.66 -14.57
C LEU A 62 -0.42 9.83 -15.41
N LEU A 63 -1.60 9.83 -14.77
CA LEU A 63 -2.88 10.03 -15.47
C LEU A 63 -2.94 11.38 -16.19
N SER A 64 -2.37 12.44 -15.58
CA SER A 64 -2.27 13.76 -16.22
C SER A 64 -1.33 13.76 -17.41
N SER A 65 -0.20 13.06 -17.33
CA SER A 65 0.79 12.98 -18.42
C SER A 65 0.30 12.16 -19.61
N GLU A 66 -0.56 11.17 -19.37
CA GLU A 66 -1.18 10.33 -20.40
C GLU A 66 -2.48 10.94 -20.96
N GLU A 67 -2.80 12.21 -20.62
CA GLU A 67 -4.03 12.93 -21.00
C GLU A 67 -5.32 12.14 -20.70
N MET A 68 -5.31 11.31 -19.64
CA MET A 68 -6.41 10.44 -19.29
C MET A 68 -7.50 11.19 -18.51
N ALA A 69 -8.69 11.31 -19.11
CA ALA A 69 -9.87 11.80 -18.40
C ALA A 69 -10.32 10.79 -17.33
N ALA A 70 -10.10 11.13 -16.06
CA ALA A 70 -10.49 10.29 -14.93
C ALA A 70 -11.75 10.84 -14.24
N PRO A 71 -12.94 10.21 -14.43
CA PRO A 71 -14.14 10.68 -13.77
C PRO A 71 -14.01 10.49 -12.24
N ALA A 72 -14.60 11.41 -11.46
CA ALA A 72 -14.46 11.43 -10.00
C ALA A 72 -14.73 10.07 -9.30
N PRO A 73 -15.71 9.25 -9.71
CA PRO A 73 -15.90 7.91 -9.13
C PRO A 73 -14.71 6.97 -9.33
N ALA A 74 -14.03 7.03 -10.46
CA ALA A 74 -12.87 6.20 -10.76
C ALA A 74 -11.65 6.64 -9.93
N LEU A 75 -11.43 7.96 -9.79
CA LEU A 75 -10.40 8.52 -8.92
C LEU A 75 -10.62 8.17 -7.44
N ASN A 76 -11.87 8.18 -6.99
CA ASN A 76 -12.20 7.78 -5.62
C ASN A 76 -11.92 6.29 -5.37
N ARG A 77 -12.23 5.42 -6.34
CA ARG A 77 -11.87 4.00 -6.25
C ARG A 77 -10.36 3.80 -6.21
N LEU A 78 -9.62 4.47 -7.10
CA LEU A 78 -8.16 4.41 -7.15
C LEU A 78 -7.53 4.80 -5.81
N LYS A 79 -7.96 5.93 -5.24
CA LYS A 79 -7.56 6.38 -3.91
C LYS A 79 -7.88 5.36 -2.82
N ASP A 80 -9.08 4.77 -2.83
CA ASP A 80 -9.52 3.80 -1.83
C ASP A 80 -8.69 2.51 -1.86
N ILE A 81 -8.29 2.03 -3.04
CA ILE A 81 -7.38 0.90 -3.22
C ILE A 81 -5.96 1.24 -2.71
N ILE A 82 -5.41 2.38 -3.14
CA ILE A 82 -4.06 2.81 -2.75
C ILE A 82 -3.94 2.97 -1.24
N TYR A 83 -4.89 3.68 -0.61
CA TYR A 83 -4.85 3.89 0.84
C TYR A 83 -5.04 2.58 1.61
N ALA A 84 -5.87 1.66 1.12
CA ALA A 84 -6.04 0.37 1.77
C ALA A 84 -4.77 -0.48 1.71
N ALA A 85 -4.10 -0.55 0.56
CA ALA A 85 -2.82 -1.23 0.41
C ALA A 85 -1.75 -0.61 1.30
N ALA A 86 -1.62 0.71 1.29
CA ALA A 86 -0.62 1.44 2.06
C ALA A 86 -0.79 1.26 3.57
N LEU A 87 -2.02 1.32 4.08
CA LEU A 87 -2.30 1.08 5.50
C LEU A 87 -1.96 -0.36 5.94
N LEU A 88 -1.96 -1.32 5.03
CA LEU A 88 -1.85 -2.74 5.37
C LEU A 88 -0.50 -3.37 4.98
N HIS A 89 0.34 -2.72 4.18
CA HIS A 89 1.52 -3.37 3.58
C HIS A 89 2.58 -3.86 4.58
N ASP A 90 2.79 -3.13 5.68
CA ASP A 90 3.76 -3.48 6.72
C ASP A 90 3.10 -3.99 8.02
N ILE A 91 1.79 -4.27 8.02
CA ILE A 91 1.07 -4.68 9.24
C ILE A 91 1.51 -6.05 9.79
N GLY A 92 2.15 -6.86 8.96
CA GLY A 92 2.76 -8.15 9.31
C GLY A 92 4.12 -8.06 10.00
N ARG A 93 4.69 -6.86 10.23
CA ARG A 93 6.02 -6.70 10.86
C ARG A 93 6.12 -7.30 12.25
N ALA A 94 5.05 -7.29 13.04
CA ALA A 94 5.02 -7.96 14.33
C ALA A 94 5.33 -9.47 14.20
N ARG A 95 4.73 -10.13 13.19
CA ARG A 95 4.96 -11.55 12.90
C ARG A 95 6.37 -11.83 12.40
N GLU A 96 6.95 -10.91 11.63
CA GLU A 96 8.35 -11.03 11.22
C GLU A 96 9.29 -11.00 12.42
N TYR A 97 9.04 -10.11 13.38
CA TYR A 97 9.88 -9.99 14.58
C TYR A 97 9.72 -11.17 15.54
N GLU A 98 8.49 -11.63 15.76
CA GLU A 98 8.19 -12.63 16.79
C GLU A 98 8.27 -14.07 16.27
N GLU A 99 7.85 -14.30 15.02
CA GLU A 99 7.62 -15.64 14.47
C GLU A 99 8.51 -15.93 13.24
N GLN A 100 9.33 -14.96 12.79
CA GLN A 100 10.18 -15.07 11.60
C GLN A 100 9.38 -15.33 10.30
N ILE A 101 8.09 -14.98 10.28
CA ILE A 101 7.26 -15.06 9.07
C ILE A 101 7.55 -13.82 8.20
N PRO A 102 7.79 -13.96 6.88
CA PRO A 102 7.96 -12.81 6.00
C PRO A 102 6.80 -11.81 6.15
N HIS A 103 7.11 -10.55 6.48
CA HIS A 103 6.08 -9.55 6.80
C HIS A 103 5.11 -9.30 5.64
N ASP A 104 5.55 -9.43 4.40
CA ASP A 104 4.72 -9.32 3.19
C ASP A 104 3.65 -10.40 3.12
N GLU A 105 4.02 -11.66 3.37
CA GLU A 105 3.06 -12.78 3.44
C GLU A 105 2.09 -12.62 4.62
N ALA A 106 2.63 -12.28 5.80
CA ALA A 106 1.83 -12.02 6.99
C ALA A 106 0.86 -10.85 6.78
N SER A 107 1.34 -9.75 6.20
CA SER A 107 0.54 -8.56 5.85
C SER A 107 -0.58 -8.91 4.88
N ALA A 108 -0.30 -9.66 3.81
CA ALA A 108 -1.32 -10.04 2.84
C ALA A 108 -2.44 -10.89 3.46
N LYS A 109 -2.08 -11.84 4.34
CA LYS A 109 -3.05 -12.64 5.09
C LYS A 109 -3.92 -11.78 6.01
N ILE A 110 -3.29 -10.95 6.85
CA ILE A 110 -3.98 -10.03 7.77
C ILE A 110 -4.88 -9.05 6.98
N ALA A 111 -4.38 -8.53 5.87
CA ALA A 111 -5.10 -7.62 4.99
C ALA A 111 -6.39 -8.25 4.45
N GLY A 112 -6.34 -9.50 3.97
CA GLY A 112 -7.53 -10.19 3.45
C GLY A 112 -8.68 -10.24 4.47
N GLU A 113 -8.37 -10.49 5.74
CA GLU A 113 -9.36 -10.50 6.82
C GLU A 113 -9.95 -9.10 7.09
N ILE A 114 -9.09 -8.09 7.22
CA ILE A 114 -9.50 -6.71 7.50
C ILE A 114 -10.33 -6.15 6.35
N LEU A 115 -9.89 -6.35 5.11
CA LEU A 115 -10.56 -5.85 3.91
C LEU A 115 -11.95 -6.48 3.74
N THR A 116 -12.08 -7.78 4.04
CA THR A 116 -13.38 -8.46 4.05
C THR A 116 -14.35 -7.78 5.04
N ARG A 117 -13.90 -7.52 6.28
CA ARG A 117 -14.72 -6.81 7.29
C ARG A 117 -15.04 -5.36 6.89
N CYS A 118 -14.13 -4.71 6.16
CA CYS A 118 -14.32 -3.34 5.69
C CYS A 118 -15.26 -3.22 4.48
N GLY A 119 -15.63 -4.34 3.84
CA GLY A 119 -16.55 -4.40 2.70
C GLY A 119 -15.86 -4.15 1.35
N TYR A 120 -14.60 -4.58 1.20
CA TYR A 120 -13.95 -4.67 -0.09
C TYR A 120 -14.45 -5.89 -0.87
N LEU A 121 -14.60 -5.75 -2.18
CA LEU A 121 -14.99 -6.85 -3.05
C LEU A 121 -13.82 -7.82 -3.23
N SER A 122 -14.08 -9.11 -3.49
CA SER A 122 -13.02 -10.11 -3.66
C SER A 122 -11.96 -9.71 -4.69
N LYS A 123 -12.38 -9.07 -5.79
CA LYS A 123 -11.50 -8.51 -6.82
C LYS A 123 -10.60 -7.37 -6.31
N GLU A 124 -11.15 -6.50 -5.48
CA GLU A 124 -10.38 -5.40 -4.85
C GLU A 124 -9.42 -5.95 -3.79
N ILE A 125 -9.85 -6.96 -3.02
CA ILE A 125 -8.99 -7.65 -2.05
C ILE A 125 -7.79 -8.28 -2.76
N GLN A 126 -8.02 -9.03 -3.84
CA GLN A 126 -6.95 -9.63 -4.64
C GLN A 126 -5.94 -8.58 -5.14
N GLN A 127 -6.44 -7.47 -5.68
CA GLN A 127 -5.59 -6.38 -6.14
C GLN A 127 -4.77 -5.76 -4.99
N ILE A 128 -5.42 -5.44 -3.87
CA ILE A 128 -4.74 -4.86 -2.70
C ILE A 128 -3.68 -5.83 -2.16
N THR A 129 -3.99 -7.12 -2.04
CA THR A 129 -3.02 -8.12 -1.58
C THR A 129 -1.86 -8.31 -2.56
N ALA A 130 -2.09 -8.14 -3.88
CA ALA A 130 -1.02 -8.18 -4.86
C ALA A 130 -0.04 -6.99 -4.70
N LEU A 131 -0.57 -5.78 -4.44
CA LEU A 131 0.27 -4.62 -4.11
C LEU A 131 1.12 -4.88 -2.85
N ILE A 132 0.51 -5.48 -1.83
CA ILE A 132 1.18 -5.82 -0.57
C ILE A 132 2.26 -6.88 -0.78
N LEU A 133 2.02 -7.94 -1.55
CA LEU A 133 3.03 -8.99 -1.77
C LEU A 133 4.22 -8.49 -2.59
N SER A 134 3.98 -7.63 -3.59
CA SER A 134 5.01 -7.22 -4.53
C SER A 134 5.93 -6.09 -4.03
N HIS A 135 5.74 -5.57 -2.82
CA HIS A 135 6.46 -4.38 -2.35
C HIS A 135 7.94 -4.63 -1.99
N ARG A 136 8.35 -5.89 -1.73
CA ARG A 136 9.73 -6.21 -1.29
C ARG A 136 10.78 -6.28 -2.40
N GLY A 137 10.39 -6.63 -3.62
CA GLY A 137 11.35 -7.08 -4.64
C GLY A 137 12.42 -6.04 -4.95
N GLN A 138 13.67 -6.47 -5.03
CA GLN A 138 14.79 -5.64 -5.50
C GLN A 138 15.17 -5.94 -6.96
N ASP A 139 14.46 -6.86 -7.61
CA ASP A 139 14.79 -7.35 -8.94
C ASP A 139 13.66 -7.10 -9.92
N GLU A 140 14.04 -6.67 -11.13
CA GLU A 140 13.19 -6.46 -12.31
C GLU A 140 12.61 -7.76 -12.89
N THR A 141 12.53 -8.83 -12.11
CA THR A 141 12.10 -10.15 -12.59
C THR A 141 10.92 -10.61 -11.77
N GLU A 142 9.74 -10.26 -12.25
CA GLU A 142 8.79 -11.19 -12.83
C GLU A 142 7.56 -10.36 -13.14
N GLU A 143 7.16 -10.32 -14.42
CA GLU A 143 5.79 -9.99 -14.80
C GLU A 143 4.90 -11.06 -14.15
N GLY A 144 4.61 -10.88 -12.86
CA GLY A 144 3.57 -11.63 -12.20
C GLY A 144 2.33 -11.43 -13.05
N SER A 145 1.78 -12.52 -13.55
CA SER A 145 0.55 -12.55 -14.33
C SER A 145 -0.63 -12.14 -13.45
N ALA A 146 -0.65 -10.87 -13.04
CA ALA A 146 -1.84 -10.23 -12.54
C ALA A 146 -2.76 -10.12 -13.74
N GLU A 147 -3.60 -11.15 -13.93
CA GLU A 147 -4.66 -11.12 -14.93
C GLU A 147 -5.36 -9.76 -14.83
N ASP A 148 -5.44 -9.07 -15.97
CA ASP A 148 -6.06 -7.75 -16.04
C ASP A 148 -7.48 -7.83 -15.45
N LEU A 149 -7.62 -7.27 -14.24
CA LEU A 149 -8.91 -7.05 -13.63
C LEU A 149 -9.66 -5.96 -14.44
N PRO A 150 -11.01 -5.96 -14.43
CA PRO A 150 -11.86 -5.46 -15.52
C PRO A 150 -11.53 -4.04 -16.00
N SER A 151 -11.79 -3.78 -17.29
CA SER A 151 -11.54 -2.57 -18.12
C SER A 151 -11.98 -1.20 -17.56
N SER A 152 -12.45 -1.15 -16.31
CA SER A 152 -12.88 0.04 -15.57
C SER A 152 -11.82 0.63 -14.62
N GLN A 153 -10.62 0.04 -14.53
CA GLN A 153 -9.52 0.58 -13.71
C GLN A 153 -8.78 1.69 -14.45
N LEU A 154 -8.40 2.75 -13.74
CA LEU A 154 -7.63 3.87 -14.31
C LEU A 154 -6.18 3.47 -14.60
N LEU A 155 -5.60 2.64 -13.74
CA LEU A 155 -4.23 2.14 -13.85
C LEU A 155 -4.26 0.62 -13.68
N SER A 156 -3.44 -0.09 -14.44
CA SER A 156 -3.28 -1.53 -14.27
C SER A 156 -2.67 -1.84 -12.89
N THR A 157 -2.90 -3.05 -12.39
CA THR A 157 -2.27 -3.53 -11.15
C THR A 157 -0.75 -3.45 -11.21
N GLN A 158 -0.15 -3.75 -12.38
CA GLN A 158 1.30 -3.66 -12.55
C GLN A 158 1.81 -2.22 -12.42
N LYS A 159 1.14 -1.24 -13.06
CA LYS A 159 1.48 0.19 -12.89
C LYS A 159 1.38 0.59 -11.43
N LEU A 160 0.34 0.16 -10.72
CA LEU A 160 0.17 0.44 -9.29
C LEU A 160 1.26 -0.20 -8.42
N ILE A 161 1.69 -1.43 -8.72
CA ILE A 161 2.81 -2.08 -8.00
C ILE A 161 4.09 -1.27 -8.13
N THR A 162 4.41 -0.78 -9.33
CA THR A 162 5.59 0.06 -9.57
C THR A 162 5.53 1.33 -8.73
N LEU A 163 4.44 2.09 -8.83
CA LEU A 163 4.25 3.32 -8.06
C LEU A 163 4.28 3.08 -6.55
N PHE A 164 3.71 1.97 -6.08
CA PHE A 164 3.68 1.62 -4.66
C PHE A 164 5.08 1.32 -4.11
N ARG A 165 5.89 0.57 -4.85
CA ARG A 165 7.29 0.27 -4.48
C ARG A 165 8.16 1.52 -4.47
N GLU A 166 7.97 2.39 -5.45
CA GLU A 166 8.66 3.69 -5.50
C GLU A 166 8.27 4.56 -4.30
N ALA A 167 6.99 4.58 -3.94
CA ALA A 167 6.49 5.34 -2.80
C ALA A 167 7.02 4.83 -1.44
N ASP A 168 7.11 3.51 -1.20
CA ASP A 168 7.73 2.95 0.02
C ASP A 168 9.22 3.30 0.13
N LYS A 169 9.92 3.38 -0.99
CA LYS A 169 11.30 3.86 -1.02
C LYS A 169 11.37 5.37 -0.77
N ALA A 170 10.52 6.15 -1.45
CA ALA A 170 10.53 7.61 -1.44
C ALA A 170 10.07 8.19 -0.09
N SER A 171 9.19 7.50 0.65
CA SER A 171 8.75 7.91 1.99
C SER A 171 9.89 7.93 3.00
N ARG A 172 11.00 7.22 2.73
CA ARG A 172 12.16 7.14 3.62
C ARG A 172 13.13 8.28 3.30
N LEU A 173 13.33 9.18 4.25
CA LEU A 173 14.19 10.37 4.07
C LEU A 173 15.68 10.07 4.27
N CYS A 174 16.25 9.15 3.48
CA CYS A 174 17.63 8.68 3.71
C CYS A 174 18.68 9.79 3.60
N PHE A 175 18.42 10.86 2.85
CA PHE A 175 19.30 12.02 2.70
C PHE A 175 19.54 12.81 4.00
N CYS A 176 18.69 12.66 5.02
CA CYS A 176 18.85 13.29 6.34
C CYS A 176 18.78 12.29 7.50
N CYS A 177 18.93 11.00 7.22
CA CYS A 177 18.84 9.94 8.22
C CYS A 177 20.08 9.88 9.12
N ARG A 178 19.88 9.94 10.44
CA ARG A 178 20.97 9.85 11.43
C ARG A 178 21.60 8.46 11.53
N ALA A 179 20.86 7.41 11.17
CA ALA A 179 21.34 6.03 11.17
C ALA A 179 21.81 5.57 9.77
N LYS A 180 22.14 6.50 8.87
CA LYS A 180 22.52 6.19 7.47
C LYS A 180 23.74 5.26 7.39
N ASP A 181 24.72 5.46 8.27
CA ASP A 181 26.01 4.76 8.22
C ASP A 181 25.92 3.29 8.65
N SER A 182 24.98 2.96 9.55
CA SER A 182 24.72 1.58 9.98
C SER A 182 23.56 0.92 9.24
N CYS A 183 22.97 1.61 8.25
CA CYS A 183 21.81 1.11 7.52
C CYS A 183 22.19 -0.06 6.62
N LYS A 184 21.36 -1.12 6.63
CA LYS A 184 21.54 -2.30 5.78
C LYS A 184 21.35 -2.06 4.28
N TRP A 185 20.72 -0.95 3.89
CA TRP A 185 20.54 -0.60 2.48
C TRP A 185 21.85 -0.04 1.93
N ASP A 186 22.22 -0.46 0.72
CA ASP A 186 23.28 0.18 -0.07
C ASP A 186 22.88 1.60 -0.53
N GLU A 187 23.83 2.38 -1.05
CA GLU A 187 23.55 3.75 -1.51
C GLU A 187 22.60 3.81 -2.71
N ALA A 188 22.52 2.78 -3.57
CA ALA A 188 21.59 2.75 -4.70
C ALA A 188 20.13 2.59 -4.25
N ARG A 189 19.91 1.87 -3.13
CA ARG A 189 18.61 1.71 -2.49
C ARG A 189 18.24 2.86 -1.56
N LYS A 190 19.18 3.68 -1.10
CA LYS A 190 18.85 4.86 -0.28
C LYS A 190 18.15 5.93 -1.12
N ASN A 191 17.17 6.61 -0.52
CA ASN A 191 16.57 7.79 -1.12
C ASN A 191 17.45 9.03 -0.82
N SER A 192 18.18 9.51 -1.82
CA SER A 192 19.11 10.63 -1.70
C SER A 192 18.50 11.99 -2.05
N THR A 193 17.21 12.06 -2.42
CA THR A 193 16.56 13.27 -2.90
C THR A 193 15.20 13.49 -2.21
N VAL A 194 14.65 14.70 -2.35
CA VAL A 194 13.29 15.03 -1.88
C VAL A 194 12.22 14.63 -2.90
N TYR A 195 12.61 14.51 -4.18
CA TYR A 195 11.73 14.20 -5.30
C TYR A 195 12.45 13.23 -6.26
N ARG A 196 11.70 12.32 -6.89
CA ARG A 196 12.18 11.40 -7.93
C ARG A 196 11.33 11.56 -9.19
#